data_AF-A0A948VZ45-F1
#
_entry.id   AF-A0A948VZ45-F1
#
_cell.length_a   1.000
_cell.length_b   1.000
_cell.length_c   1.000
_cell.angle_alpha   90.00
_cell.angle_beta   90.00
_cell.angle_gamma   90.00
#
_symmetry.space_group_name_H-M   'P 1'
#
loop_
_entity.id
_entity.type
_entity.pdbx_description
1 polymer ?
#
loop_
_entity_poly.entity_id
_entity_poly.type
_entity_poly.pdbx_seq_one_letter_code
_entity_poly.pdbx_strand_id
1 'polypeptide(L)'
;MISTQTLQTPIFTAVVPSDHTELSRLLSAAVVNHQFKNLLLDDPESALEKGYLGESFLLADDVRALLVSIRADTLTDLARQLSSVLVRSTYPVRSTYSVSAHVQ
;
A
#
# COMPACT_ATOMS: atom_id res chain seq x y z
N MET A 1 -4.38 -34.13 -34.62
CA MET A 1 -3.55 -32.95 -34.94
C MET A 1 -3.83 -31.89 -33.89
N ILE A 2 -2.80 -31.47 -33.18
CA ILE A 2 -2.87 -30.46 -32.10
C ILE A 2 -2.70 -29.10 -32.79
N SER A 3 -3.65 -28.19 -32.63
CA SER A 3 -3.49 -26.82 -33.13
C SER A 3 -4.01 -25.79 -32.14
N THR A 4 -3.09 -24.86 -31.88
CA THR A 4 -3.28 -23.49 -31.39
C THR A 4 -3.80 -23.34 -29.97
N GLN A 5 -2.86 -23.47 -29.05
CA GLN A 5 -2.89 -22.91 -27.70
C GLN A 5 -2.87 -21.38 -27.83
N THR A 6 -4.01 -20.73 -27.61
CA THR A 6 -4.13 -19.27 -27.63
C THR A 6 -3.38 -18.68 -26.44
N LEU A 7 -2.24 -18.06 -26.77
CA LEU A 7 -1.63 -16.88 -26.14
C LEU A 7 -1.95 -16.71 -24.64
N GLN A 8 -1.05 -17.23 -23.81
CA GLN A 8 -0.85 -16.74 -22.45
C GLN A 8 -0.30 -15.32 -22.56
N THR A 9 -1.17 -14.32 -22.48
CA THR A 9 -0.77 -12.97 -22.11
C THR A 9 -0.11 -13.08 -20.73
N PRO A 10 1.15 -12.64 -20.54
CA PRO A 10 1.66 -12.48 -19.20
C PRO A 10 0.69 -11.57 -18.48
N ILE A 11 0.18 -12.06 -17.37
CA ILE A 11 -0.69 -11.36 -16.45
C ILE A 11 0.10 -10.14 -15.95
N PHE A 12 0.04 -9.03 -16.69
CA PHE A 12 0.14 -7.72 -16.07
C PHE A 12 -1.22 -7.52 -15.43
N THR A 13 -1.42 -8.12 -14.25
CA THR A 13 -2.44 -7.61 -13.36
C THR A 13 -2.03 -6.17 -13.13
N ALA A 14 -2.68 -5.23 -13.82
CA ALA A 14 -2.82 -3.88 -13.32
C ALA A 14 -3.60 -4.02 -12.01
N VAL A 15 -2.92 -4.50 -10.97
CA VAL A 15 -3.34 -4.32 -9.59
C VAL A 15 -3.40 -2.81 -9.50
N VAL A 16 -4.60 -2.26 -9.63
CA VAL A 16 -4.88 -0.89 -9.21
C VAL A 16 -4.28 -0.80 -7.82
N PRO A 17 -3.19 -0.05 -7.66
CA PRO A 17 -2.39 -0.16 -6.47
C PRO A 17 -3.26 0.38 -5.35
N SER A 18 -3.66 -0.51 -4.44
CA SER A 18 -4.43 -0.10 -3.28
C SER A 18 -3.56 0.82 -2.44
N ASP A 19 -4.16 1.75 -1.69
CA ASP A 19 -3.42 2.71 -0.88
C ASP A 19 -2.41 2.00 0.04
N HIS A 20 -2.75 0.82 0.56
CA HIS A 20 -1.85 0.00 1.35
C HIS A 20 -0.57 -0.43 0.60
N THR A 21 -0.67 -0.78 -0.69
CA THR A 21 0.47 -1.16 -1.52
C THR A 21 1.36 0.05 -1.81
N GLU A 22 0.76 1.19 -2.17
CA GLU A 22 1.49 2.44 -2.43
C GLU A 22 2.18 2.95 -1.17
N LEU A 23 1.53 2.87 -0.01
CA LEU A 23 2.13 3.23 1.26
C LEU A 23 3.26 2.29 1.63
N SER A 24 3.11 0.98 1.43
CA SER A 24 4.19 0.02 1.69
C SER A 24 5.39 0.28 0.77
N ARG A 25 5.13 0.65 -0.49
CA ARG A 25 6.16 1.07 -1.46
C ARG A 25 6.83 2.39 -1.02
N LEU A 26 6.05 3.37 -0.57
CA LEU A 26 6.52 4.66 -0.05
C LEU A 26 7.39 4.51 1.20
N LEU A 27 6.95 3.68 2.15
CA LEU A 27 7.71 3.33 3.35
C LEU A 27 8.99 2.61 2.97
N SER A 28 8.94 1.66 2.04
CA SER A 28 10.11 0.95 1.53
C SER A 28 11.11 1.90 0.87
N ALA A 29 10.64 2.83 0.05
CA ALA A 29 11.43 3.87 -0.58
C ALA A 29 12.14 4.75 0.47
N ALA A 30 11.42 5.15 1.51
CA ALA A 30 11.99 5.92 2.61
C ALA A 30 12.98 5.10 3.48
N VAL A 31 12.77 3.79 3.63
CA VAL A 31 13.73 2.92 4.33
C VAL A 31 15.05 2.83 3.56
N VAL A 32 15.01 2.69 2.24
CA VAL A 32 16.22 2.59 1.42
C VAL A 32 16.87 3.94 1.11
N ASN A 33 16.10 5.03 1.14
CA ASN A 33 16.58 6.38 0.85
C ASN A 33 16.31 7.33 2.02
N HIS A 34 17.34 7.57 2.83
CA HIS A 34 17.26 8.48 3.97
C HIS A 34 16.98 9.94 3.60
N GLN A 35 17.36 10.38 2.39
CA GLN A 35 17.07 11.73 1.93
C GLN A 35 15.58 11.88 1.61
N PHE A 36 14.99 10.89 0.94
CA PHE A 36 13.55 10.83 0.73
C PHE A 36 12.79 10.70 2.05
N LYS A 37 13.29 9.89 2.99
CA LYS A 37 12.73 9.80 4.34
C LYS A 37 12.69 11.16 5.04
N ASN A 38 13.80 11.89 5.07
CA ASN A 38 13.83 13.20 5.72
C ASN A 38 12.90 14.19 5.03
N LEU A 39 12.82 14.16 3.69
CA LEU A 39 11.86 14.96 2.93
C LEU A 39 10.41 14.59 3.30
N LEU A 40 10.08 13.30 3.38
CA LEU A 40 8.74 12.81 3.71
C LEU A 40 8.32 13.18 5.15
N LEU A 41 9.26 13.24 6.09
CA LEU A 41 9.00 13.60 7.49
C LEU A 41 8.93 15.13 7.70
N ASP A 42 9.69 15.90 6.92
CA ASP A 42 9.70 17.37 6.97
C ASP A 42 8.53 17.96 6.18
N ASP A 43 8.34 17.50 4.94
CA ASP A 43 7.30 17.94 4.02
C ASP A 43 6.71 16.76 3.21
N PRO A 44 5.71 16.06 3.77
CA PRO A 44 5.10 14.90 3.13
C PRO A 44 4.44 15.24 1.80
N GLU A 45 3.92 16.45 1.62
CA GLU A 45 3.28 16.90 0.38
C GLU A 45 4.29 16.96 -0.77
N SER A 46 5.42 17.66 -0.56
CA SER A 46 6.51 17.73 -1.54
C SER A 46 7.11 16.36 -1.86
N ALA A 47 7.19 15.45 -0.87
CA ALA A 47 7.70 14.09 -1.09
C ALA A 47 6.77 13.28 -2.01
N LEU A 48 5.45 13.44 -1.85
CA LEU A 48 4.46 12.81 -2.71
C LEU A 48 4.45 13.40 -4.12
N GLU A 49 4.58 14.73 -4.24
CA GLU A 49 4.64 15.42 -5.54
C GLU A 49 5.90 15.09 -6.32
N LYS A 50 7.06 15.06 -5.64
CA LYS A 50 8.32 14.64 -6.27
C LYS A 50 8.28 13.18 -6.74
N GLY A 51 7.51 12.34 -6.04
CA GLY A 51 7.53 10.91 -6.23
C GLY A 51 8.89 10.28 -5.88
N TYR A 52 9.06 9.02 -6.25
CA TYR A 52 10.28 8.25 -6.00
C TYR A 52 10.67 7.48 -7.26
N LEU A 53 11.92 7.63 -7.70
CA LEU A 53 12.46 7.01 -8.93
C LEU A 53 11.73 7.38 -10.23
N GLY A 54 11.07 8.54 -10.27
CA GLY A 54 10.30 8.99 -11.43
C GLY A 54 8.87 8.42 -11.49
N GLU A 55 8.46 7.66 -10.49
CA GLU A 55 7.07 7.24 -10.27
C GLU A 55 6.47 8.08 -9.12
N SER A 56 5.27 8.62 -9.34
CA SER A 56 4.48 9.25 -8.27
C SER A 56 3.61 8.19 -7.59
N PHE A 57 3.37 8.37 -6.30
CA PHE A 57 2.51 7.47 -5.54
C PHE A 57 1.04 7.75 -5.89
N LEU A 58 0.32 6.72 -6.34
CA LEU A 58 -1.10 6.80 -6.68
C LEU A 58 -1.96 6.58 -5.43
N LEU A 59 -1.85 7.52 -4.48
CA LEU A 59 -2.60 7.51 -3.23
C LEU A 59 -3.91 8.29 -3.38
N ALA A 60 -4.98 7.81 -2.76
CA ALA A 60 -6.22 8.57 -2.64
C ALA A 60 -5.99 9.89 -1.88
N ASP A 61 -6.77 10.91 -2.24
CA ASP A 61 -6.65 12.25 -1.65
C ASP A 61 -6.81 12.23 -0.13
N ASP A 62 -7.76 11.42 0.39
CA ASP A 62 -7.95 11.19 1.82
C ASP A 62 -6.68 10.66 2.51
N VAL A 63 -5.94 9.77 1.83
CA VAL A 63 -4.71 9.18 2.37
C VAL A 63 -3.55 10.18 2.31
N ARG A 64 -3.49 11.02 1.27
CA ARG A 64 -2.52 12.12 1.19
C ARG A 64 -2.78 13.17 2.27
N ALA A 65 -4.04 13.56 2.45
CA ALA A 65 -4.45 14.46 3.52
C ALA A 65 -4.14 13.88 4.91
N LEU A 66 -4.36 12.57 5.09
CA LEU A 66 -3.98 11.87 6.31
C LEU A 66 -2.45 11.89 6.53
N LEU A 67 -1.65 11.63 5.48
CA LEU A 67 -0.19 11.73 5.54
C LEU A 67 0.28 13.11 5.98
N VAL A 68 -0.29 14.17 5.41
CA VAL A 68 0.03 15.56 5.75
C VAL A 68 -0.46 15.92 7.16
N SER A 69 -1.58 15.34 7.60
CA SER A 69 -2.12 15.54 8.95
C SER A 69 -1.35 14.75 10.03
N ILE A 70 -0.73 13.62 9.67
CA ILE A 70 0.08 12.80 10.56
C ILE A 70 1.47 13.43 10.69
N ARG A 71 1.75 14.01 11.86
CA ARG A 71 3.12 14.37 12.24
C ARG A 71 3.82 13.18 12.86
N ALA A 72 4.56 12.45 12.05
CA ALA A 72 5.43 11.38 12.50
C ALA A 72 6.88 11.84 12.56
N ASP A 73 7.57 11.56 13.66
CA ASP A 73 9.01 11.82 13.79
C ASP A 73 9.84 10.72 13.11
N THR A 74 9.24 9.54 12.92
CA THR A 74 9.91 8.38 12.33
C THR A 74 9.02 7.65 11.34
N LEU A 75 9.67 6.96 10.39
CA LEU A 75 9.04 6.07 9.42
C LEU A 75 8.10 5.02 10.06
N THR A 76 8.54 4.46 11.18
CA THR A 76 7.77 3.45 11.91
C THR A 76 6.49 4.03 12.49
N ASP A 77 6.57 5.24 13.03
CA ASP A 77 5.42 5.95 13.57
C ASP A 77 4.42 6.30 12.45
N LEU A 78 4.94 6.81 11.33
CA LEU A 78 4.16 7.10 10.12
C LEU A 78 3.44 5.83 9.61
N ALA A 79 4.16 4.71 9.47
CA ALA A 79 3.60 3.42 9.06
C ALA A 79 2.51 2.92 10.03
N ARG A 80 2.73 3.09 11.33
CA ARG A 80 1.80 2.63 12.36
C ARG A 80 0.51 3.43 12.36
N GLN A 81 0.59 4.75 12.22
CA GLN A 81 -0.58 5.61 12.15
C GLN A 81 -1.39 5.31 10.88
N LEU A 82 -0.72 5.16 9.73
CA LEU A 82 -1.38 4.74 8.48
C LEU A 82 -2.07 3.38 8.61
N SER A 83 -1.36 2.38 9.12
CA SER A 83 -1.91 1.03 9.31
C SER A 83 -3.13 1.06 10.22
N SER A 84 -3.13 1.87 11.26
CA SER A 84 -4.26 2.00 12.19
C SER A 84 -5.51 2.60 11.54
N VAL A 85 -5.34 3.55 10.61
CA VAL A 85 -6.46 4.17 9.88
C VAL A 85 -6.98 3.24 8.79
N LEU A 86 -6.10 2.56 8.06
CA LEU A 86 -6.47 1.64 6.98
C LEU A 86 -7.15 0.36 7.49
N VAL A 87 -6.63 -0.22 8.59
CA VAL A 87 -7.22 -1.41 9.23
C VAL A 87 -8.66 -1.17 9.64
N ARG A 88 -9.01 0.06 10.03
CA ARG A 88 -10.41 0.41 10.34
C ARG A 88 -11.34 0.26 9.15
N SER A 89 -10.84 0.32 7.92
CA SER A 89 -11.65 0.24 6.70
C SER A 89 -11.70 -1.16 6.07
N THR A 90 -10.82 -2.09 6.46
CA THR A 90 -10.70 -3.41 5.80
C THR A 90 -10.88 -4.57 6.77
N TYR A 91 -12.13 -4.87 7.07
CA TYR A 91 -12.55 -6.20 7.54
C TYR A 91 -13.44 -6.85 6.48
N PRO A 92 -12.94 -7.76 5.64
CA PRO A 92 -13.73 -8.92 5.28
C PRO A 92 -13.61 -9.90 6.45
N VAL A 93 -14.74 -10.14 7.11
CA VAL A 93 -14.89 -11.28 8.00
C VAL A 93 -14.55 -12.55 7.21
N ARG A 94 -13.34 -13.10 7.37
CA ARG A 94 -13.09 -14.50 6.99
C ARG A 94 -13.66 -15.38 8.11
N SER A 95 -14.98 -15.33 8.25
CA SER A 95 -15.73 -16.37 8.93
C SER A 95 -15.98 -17.48 7.92
N THR A 96 -15.02 -18.39 7.80
CA THR A 96 -15.30 -19.77 7.38
C THR A 96 -14.40 -20.71 8.17
N TYR A 97 -14.47 -20.60 9.49
CA TYR A 97 -14.25 -21.75 10.36
C TYR A 97 -15.48 -22.67 10.24
N SER A 98 -15.53 -23.50 9.20
CA SER A 98 -16.32 -24.74 9.27
C SER A 98 -15.41 -25.84 9.80
N VAL A 99 -15.18 -25.81 11.12
CA VAL A 99 -14.72 -26.98 11.86
C VAL A 99 -15.95 -27.81 12.20
N SER A 100 -16.01 -29.01 11.61
CA SER A 100 -16.56 -30.24 12.17
C SER A 100 -17.88 -30.16 12.96
N ALA A 101 -18.99 -30.44 12.27
CA ALA A 101 -20.13 -31.11 12.90
C ALA A 101 -20.07 -32.59 12.50
N HIS A 102 -19.42 -33.36 13.36
CA HIS A 102 -19.52 -34.81 13.45
C HIS A 102 -21.01 -35.18 13.62
N VAL A 103 -21.59 -35.92 12.67
CA VAL A 103 -22.87 -36.63 12.87
C VAL A 103 -22.56 -38.12 12.85
N GLN A 104 -22.91 -38.72 13.98
CA GLN A 104 -22.72 -40.11 14.37
C GLN A 104 -23.65 -41.06 13.62
#